data_AF-A0A813G2S3-F1
#
_entry.id   AF-A0A813G2S3-F1
#
_cell.length_a   1.000
_cell.length_b   1.000
_cell.length_c   1.000
_cell.angle_alpha   90.00
_cell.angle_beta   90.00
_cell.angle_gamma   90.00
#
_symmetry.space_group_name_H-M   'P 1'
#
loop_
_entity.id
_entity.type
_entity.pdbx_description
1 polymer ?
#
loop_
_entity_poly.entity_id
_entity_poly.type
_entity_poly.pdbx_seq_one_letter_code
_entity_poly.pdbx_strand_id
1 'polypeptide(L)'
;MEQVAVRSQFLQSVQIHGRRLLQVPCELRSDREVVLDAVRQNGIAFSRYAAEEFKCDREVVLEAVRLNGVALEHAAEELKRDREVVLEAVRQNGVALQFASVELKRDREFVLEALRLNGGALEHAAEDLQFDREVVLEAVRQNRVALQFAAGELKGDREVVLEAVRQRGHALKHAAEELKRDREFVLEALRLNGGALEHAEEH
;
A
#
# COMPACT_ATOMS: atom_id res chain seq x y z
N MET A 1 25.02 -6.95 36.88
CA MET A 1 23.94 -7.91 37.21
C MET A 1 22.58 -7.25 37.26
N GLU A 2 22.47 -6.04 37.83
CA GLU A 2 21.20 -5.30 37.95
C GLU A 2 20.56 -4.93 36.60
N GLN A 3 21.34 -4.42 35.63
CA GLN A 3 20.85 -4.14 34.27
C GLN A 3 20.36 -5.38 33.51
N VAL A 4 20.98 -6.56 33.71
CA VAL A 4 20.61 -7.80 33.02
C VAL A 4 19.30 -8.36 33.57
N ALA A 5 19.09 -8.27 34.90
CA ALA A 5 17.84 -8.67 35.54
C ALA A 5 16.67 -7.77 35.15
N VAL A 6 16.91 -6.45 35.07
CA VAL A 6 15.91 -5.47 34.62
C VAL A 6 15.55 -5.72 33.16
N ARG A 7 16.54 -5.98 32.28
CA ARG A 7 16.33 -6.33 30.87
C ARG A 7 15.45 -7.57 30.70
N SER A 8 15.76 -8.66 31.38
CA SER A 8 14.97 -9.92 31.27
C SER A 8 13.54 -9.79 31.78
N GLN A 9 13.32 -9.05 32.88
CA GLN A 9 11.97 -8.75 33.37
C GLN A 9 11.18 -7.85 32.41
N PHE A 10 11.84 -6.89 31.76
CA PHE A 10 11.21 -6.02 30.77
C PHE A 10 10.83 -6.76 29.49
N LEU A 11 11.70 -7.62 28.97
CA LEU A 11 11.39 -8.47 27.79
C LEU A 11 10.18 -9.37 28.05
N GLN A 12 10.12 -10.03 29.22
CA GLN A 12 8.96 -10.83 29.61
C GLN A 12 7.68 -9.99 29.74
N SER A 13 7.77 -8.76 30.25
CA SER A 13 6.59 -7.91 30.40
C SER A 13 6.15 -7.22 29.11
N VAL A 14 7.05 -6.98 28.14
CA VAL A 14 6.69 -6.64 26.77
C VAL A 14 5.96 -7.82 26.14
N GLN A 15 6.52 -9.03 26.19
CA GLN A 15 5.92 -10.25 25.61
C GLN A 15 4.54 -10.59 26.19
N ILE A 16 4.32 -10.37 27.49
CA ILE A 16 3.05 -10.73 28.15
C ILE A 16 2.01 -9.60 28.11
N HIS A 17 2.41 -8.32 28.10
CA HIS A 17 1.48 -7.20 28.36
C HIS A 17 1.38 -6.12 27.27
N GLY A 18 1.99 -6.26 26.09
CA GLY A 18 1.74 -5.26 25.04
C GLY A 18 2.27 -3.87 25.38
N ARG A 19 3.36 -3.76 26.17
CA ARG A 19 3.82 -2.45 26.69
C ARG A 19 4.38 -1.59 25.55
N ARG A 20 3.80 -0.40 25.38
CA ARG A 20 4.24 0.61 24.40
C ARG A 20 5.68 1.09 24.71
N LEU A 21 6.50 1.31 23.68
CA LEU A 21 7.86 1.90 23.79
C LEU A 21 7.92 3.16 24.69
N LEU A 22 6.82 3.90 24.78
CA LEU A 22 6.60 5.03 25.69
C LEU A 22 6.92 4.74 27.16
N GLN A 23 6.61 3.54 27.62
CA GLN A 23 6.78 3.14 29.03
C GLN A 23 8.15 2.49 29.30
N VAL A 24 8.96 2.31 28.24
CA VAL A 24 10.31 1.74 28.35
C VAL A 24 11.28 2.89 28.70
N PRO A 25 12.16 2.73 29.71
CA PRO A 25 13.23 3.67 30.00
C PRO A 25 14.12 3.93 28.78
N CYS A 26 14.64 5.15 28.62
CA CYS A 26 15.43 5.55 27.44
C CYS A 26 16.62 4.62 27.18
N GLU A 27 17.24 4.09 28.22
CA GLU A 27 18.39 3.16 28.17
C GLU A 27 18.06 1.83 27.45
N LEU A 28 16.80 1.39 27.49
CA LEU A 28 16.32 0.15 26.85
C LEU A 28 15.63 0.42 25.50
N ARG A 29 15.42 1.68 25.12
CA ARG A 29 14.92 2.05 23.78
C ARG A 29 15.99 1.91 22.70
N SER A 30 17.26 1.81 23.09
CA SER A 30 18.39 1.47 22.21
C SER A 30 18.68 -0.04 22.14
N ASP A 31 17.86 -0.88 22.79
CA ASP A 31 17.98 -2.35 22.68
C ASP A 31 17.15 -2.86 21.49
N ARG A 32 17.85 -3.42 20.50
CA ARG A 32 17.27 -3.93 19.26
C ARG A 32 16.17 -4.97 19.50
N GLU A 33 16.34 -5.89 20.44
CA GLU A 33 15.34 -6.95 20.70
C GLU A 33 14.07 -6.36 21.31
N VAL A 34 14.21 -5.39 22.21
CA VAL A 34 13.08 -4.68 22.83
C VAL A 34 12.31 -3.88 21.79
N VAL A 35 13.01 -3.19 20.89
CA VAL A 35 12.38 -2.43 19.79
C VAL A 35 11.66 -3.38 18.85
N LEU A 36 12.29 -4.49 18.45
CA LEU A 36 11.71 -5.43 17.51
C LEU A 36 10.47 -6.15 18.08
N ASP A 37 10.51 -6.58 19.34
CA ASP A 37 9.33 -7.15 20.01
C ASP A 37 8.22 -6.11 20.21
N ALA A 38 8.56 -4.85 20.50
CA ALA A 38 7.56 -3.78 20.61
C ALA A 38 6.93 -3.43 19.25
N VAL A 39 7.71 -3.44 18.16
CA VAL A 39 7.21 -3.27 16.79
C VAL A 39 6.23 -4.40 16.46
N ARG A 40 6.62 -5.66 16.71
CA ARG A 40 5.76 -6.84 16.49
C ARG A 40 4.39 -6.74 17.15
N GLN A 41 4.32 -6.15 18.34
CA GLN A 41 3.08 -6.04 19.10
C GLN A 41 2.27 -4.78 18.74
N ASN A 42 2.92 -3.72 18.28
CA ASN A 42 2.25 -2.47 17.93
C ASN A 42 3.08 -1.67 16.92
N GLY A 43 2.78 -1.82 15.62
CA GLY A 43 3.46 -1.11 14.53
C GLY A 43 3.43 0.43 14.65
N ILE A 44 2.49 1.01 15.41
CA ILE A 44 2.44 2.48 15.66
C ILE A 44 3.57 2.93 16.61
N ALA A 45 4.13 2.02 17.39
CA ALA A 45 5.24 2.36 18.29
C ALA A 45 6.52 2.73 17.49
N PHE A 46 6.70 2.14 16.30
CA PHE A 46 7.81 2.43 15.40
C PHE A 46 7.85 3.90 14.97
N SER A 47 6.72 4.42 14.47
CA SER A 47 6.64 5.77 13.88
C SER A 47 6.97 6.90 14.84
N ARG A 48 6.56 6.77 16.11
CA ARG A 48 6.70 7.84 17.10
C ARG A 48 7.95 7.75 17.97
N TYR A 49 8.57 6.58 18.10
CA TYR A 49 9.55 6.34 19.18
C TYR A 49 10.77 5.52 18.79
N ALA A 50 10.88 5.01 17.56
CA ALA A 50 12.12 4.39 17.11
C ALA A 50 13.24 5.43 17.06
N ALA A 51 14.37 5.15 17.71
CA ALA A 51 15.58 5.94 17.57
C ALA A 51 16.05 5.94 16.09
N GLU A 52 16.75 6.99 15.65
CA GLU A 52 17.21 7.12 14.26
C GLU A 52 18.01 5.89 13.79
N GLU A 53 18.78 5.29 14.69
CA GLU A 53 19.54 4.06 14.49
C GLU A 53 18.66 2.85 14.05
N PHE A 54 17.40 2.77 14.47
CA PHE A 54 16.48 1.69 14.05
C PHE A 54 15.67 2.02 12.80
N LYS A 55 15.62 3.28 12.39
CA LYS A 55 15.03 3.67 11.10
C LYS A 55 15.91 3.24 9.92
N CYS A 56 17.20 2.99 10.19
CA CYS A 56 18.16 2.44 9.24
C CYS A 56 18.28 0.91 9.33
N ASP A 57 17.75 0.26 10.38
CA ASP A 57 17.77 -1.19 10.51
C ASP A 57 16.70 -1.81 9.60
N ARG A 58 17.17 -2.43 8.52
CA ARG A 58 16.33 -3.05 7.52
C ARG A 58 15.34 -4.06 8.10
N GLU A 59 15.75 -4.89 9.05
CA GLU A 59 14.88 -5.94 9.61
C GLU A 59 13.78 -5.33 10.46
N VAL A 60 14.12 -4.34 11.29
CA VAL A 60 13.14 -3.63 12.13
C VAL A 60 12.13 -2.89 11.26
N VAL A 61 12.60 -2.20 10.21
CA VAL A 61 11.74 -1.49 9.26
C VAL A 61 10.84 -2.48 8.51
N LEU A 62 11.38 -3.63 8.08
CA LEU A 62 10.63 -4.63 7.34
C LEU A 62 9.51 -5.26 8.19
N GLU A 63 9.75 -5.53 9.47
CA GLU A 63 8.71 -5.94 10.42
C GLU A 63 7.69 -4.83 10.67
N ALA A 64 8.12 -3.57 10.75
CA ALA A 64 7.22 -2.43 10.92
C ALA A 64 6.28 -2.25 9.72
N VAL A 65 6.81 -2.30 8.48
CA VAL A 65 5.99 -2.15 7.26
C VAL A 65 5.03 -3.32 7.06
N ARG A 66 5.41 -4.54 7.47
CA ARG A 66 4.51 -5.71 7.47
C ARG A 66 3.27 -5.51 8.34
N LEU A 67 3.37 -4.74 9.41
CA LEU A 67 2.24 -4.44 10.29
C LEU A 67 1.49 -3.18 9.85
N ASN A 68 2.20 -2.21 9.29
CA ASN A 68 1.62 -0.97 8.79
C ASN A 68 2.48 -0.40 7.66
N GLY A 69 2.01 -0.50 6.41
CA GLY A 69 2.75 -0.01 5.24
C GLY A 69 3.16 1.47 5.32
N VAL A 70 2.42 2.30 6.07
CA VAL A 70 2.76 3.73 6.28
C VAL A 70 4.03 3.92 7.12
N ALA A 71 4.48 2.88 7.85
CA ALA A 71 5.74 2.93 8.61
C ALA A 71 6.97 3.28 7.75
N LEU A 72 6.89 3.04 6.43
CA LEU A 72 7.91 3.44 5.46
C LEU A 72 8.25 4.94 5.50
N GLU A 73 7.29 5.81 5.87
CA GLU A 73 7.50 7.25 6.04
C GLU A 73 8.70 7.56 6.94
N HIS A 74 8.88 6.76 7.98
CA HIS A 74 9.89 6.95 9.01
C HIS A 74 11.17 6.17 8.75
N ALA A 75 11.23 5.34 7.70
CA ALA A 75 12.45 4.63 7.34
C ALA A 75 13.52 5.61 6.83
N ALA A 76 14.78 5.22 6.92
CA ALA A 76 15.87 5.96 6.32
C ALA A 76 15.74 6.03 4.79
N GLU A 77 16.32 7.05 4.18
CA GLU A 77 16.21 7.30 2.74
C GLU A 77 16.82 6.17 1.89
N GLU A 78 17.78 5.43 2.44
CA GLU A 78 18.35 4.24 1.83
C GLU A 78 17.31 3.12 1.72
N LEU A 79 16.47 2.94 2.74
CA LEU A 79 15.43 1.90 2.77
C LEU A 79 14.19 2.31 1.98
N LYS A 80 13.92 3.61 1.82
CA LYS A 80 12.92 4.11 0.86
C LYS A 80 13.32 3.91 -0.61
N ARG A 81 14.59 3.55 -0.86
CA ARG A 81 15.11 3.11 -2.18
C ARG A 81 15.22 1.58 -2.29
N ASP A 82 15.07 0.84 -1.20
CA ASP A 82 15.10 -0.61 -1.21
C ASP A 82 13.77 -1.14 -1.79
N ARG A 83 13.85 -1.74 -2.97
CA ARG A 83 12.67 -2.26 -3.69
C ARG A 83 11.87 -3.24 -2.85
N GLU A 84 12.52 -4.15 -2.14
CA GLU A 84 11.83 -5.20 -1.38
C GLU A 84 11.06 -4.59 -0.20
N VAL A 85 11.71 -3.67 0.53
CA VAL A 85 11.08 -2.97 1.66
C VAL A 85 9.85 -2.17 1.19
N VAL A 86 9.99 -1.44 0.08
CA VAL A 86 8.89 -0.63 -0.46
C VAL A 86 7.77 -1.51 -1.00
N LEU A 87 8.06 -2.62 -1.70
CA LEU A 87 7.02 -3.53 -2.19
C LEU A 87 6.24 -4.19 -1.06
N GLU A 88 6.91 -4.57 0.04
CA GLU A 88 6.25 -5.12 1.21
C GLU A 88 5.33 -4.07 1.87
N ALA A 89 5.78 -2.80 1.93
CA ALA A 89 4.96 -1.69 2.41
C ALA A 89 3.73 -1.44 1.51
N VAL A 90 3.91 -1.46 0.19
CA VAL A 90 2.82 -1.28 -0.81
C VAL A 90 1.81 -2.43 -0.74
N ARG A 91 2.28 -3.67 -0.58
CA ARG A 91 1.42 -4.84 -0.40
C ARG A 91 0.48 -4.64 0.78
N GLN A 92 0.99 -4.12 1.90
CA GLN A 92 0.19 -3.82 3.08
C GLN A 92 -0.74 -2.62 2.86
N ASN A 93 -0.24 -1.56 2.22
CA ASN A 93 -1.03 -0.38 1.90
C ASN A 93 -0.48 0.33 0.66
N GLY A 94 -1.26 0.39 -0.42
CA GLY A 94 -0.86 1.05 -1.67
C GLY A 94 -0.42 2.51 -1.52
N VAL A 95 -0.95 3.20 -0.50
CA VAL A 95 -0.54 4.58 -0.14
C VAL A 95 0.94 4.66 0.25
N ALA A 96 1.55 3.56 0.71
CA ALA A 96 2.96 3.54 1.09
C ALA A 96 3.91 3.92 -0.06
N LEU A 97 3.48 3.77 -1.33
CA LEU A 97 4.29 4.19 -2.48
C LEU A 97 4.65 5.68 -2.43
N GLN A 98 3.84 6.53 -1.79
CA GLN A 98 4.13 7.96 -1.67
C GLN A 98 5.48 8.25 -0.98
N PHE A 99 5.86 7.39 -0.03
CA PHE A 99 7.09 7.50 0.76
C PHE A 99 8.30 6.87 0.08
N ALA A 100 8.10 6.14 -1.02
CA ALA A 100 9.20 5.63 -1.81
C ALA A 100 10.00 6.77 -2.44
N SER A 101 11.25 6.47 -2.73
CA SER A 101 12.12 7.38 -3.48
C SER A 101 11.53 7.80 -4.82
N VAL A 102 11.93 8.97 -5.31
CA VAL A 102 11.45 9.50 -6.59
C VAL A 102 11.87 8.59 -7.75
N GLU A 103 13.05 7.98 -7.65
CA GLU A 103 13.57 7.03 -8.62
C GLU A 103 12.65 5.81 -8.76
N LEU A 104 12.22 5.21 -7.64
CA LEU A 104 11.31 4.05 -7.68
C LEU A 104 9.91 4.44 -8.19
N LYS A 105 9.40 5.62 -7.82
CA LYS A 105 8.09 6.08 -8.31
C LYS A 105 8.05 6.32 -9.83
N ARG A 106 9.20 6.52 -10.45
CA ARG A 106 9.39 6.68 -11.91
C ARG A 106 9.82 5.40 -12.61
N ASP A 107 10.27 4.40 -11.88
CA ASP A 107 10.63 3.12 -12.45
C ASP A 107 9.36 2.37 -12.84
N ARG A 108 9.13 2.28 -14.15
CA ARG A 108 7.95 1.64 -14.72
C ARG A 108 7.82 0.18 -14.31
N GLU A 109 8.92 -0.59 -14.33
CA GLU A 109 8.87 -2.01 -13.98
C GLU A 109 8.52 -2.20 -12.50
N PHE A 110 9.13 -1.37 -11.65
CA PHE A 110 8.81 -1.33 -10.22
C PHE A 110 7.35 -0.96 -9.96
N VAL A 111 6.85 0.10 -10.60
CA VAL A 111 5.46 0.55 -10.41
C VAL A 111 4.48 -0.52 -10.88
N LEU A 112 4.73 -1.20 -12.01
CA LEU A 112 3.89 -2.33 -12.44
C LEU A 112 3.86 -3.45 -11.40
N GLU A 113 4.98 -3.77 -10.76
CA GLU A 113 5.04 -4.76 -9.67
C GLU A 113 4.25 -4.28 -8.45
N ALA A 114 4.40 -3.01 -8.05
CA ALA A 114 3.65 -2.38 -6.98
C ALA A 114 2.13 -2.41 -7.23
N LEU A 115 1.69 -2.16 -8.46
CA LEU A 115 0.28 -2.18 -8.87
C LEU A 115 -0.33 -3.59 -8.83
N ARG A 116 0.46 -4.63 -9.13
CA ARG A 116 0.06 -6.03 -8.97
C ARG A 116 -0.19 -6.41 -7.52
N LEU A 117 0.52 -5.79 -6.60
CA LEU A 117 0.29 -5.97 -5.17
C LEU A 117 -0.90 -5.15 -4.67
N ASN A 118 -1.00 -3.89 -5.13
CA ASN A 118 -2.08 -2.99 -4.76
C ASN A 118 -2.33 -1.95 -5.85
N GLY A 119 -3.42 -2.10 -6.61
CA GLY A 119 -3.77 -1.15 -7.68
C GLY A 119 -4.01 0.29 -7.22
N GLY A 120 -4.25 0.51 -5.92
CA GLY A 120 -4.34 1.85 -5.34
C GLY A 120 -3.01 2.61 -5.32
N ALA A 121 -1.88 1.93 -5.51
CA ALA A 121 -0.57 2.56 -5.57
C ALA A 121 -0.43 3.54 -6.76
N LEU A 122 -1.29 3.43 -7.79
CA LEU A 122 -1.28 4.31 -8.96
C LEU A 122 -1.35 5.79 -8.59
N GLU A 123 -2.07 6.14 -7.52
CA GLU A 123 -2.23 7.52 -7.03
C GLU A 123 -0.88 8.22 -6.77
N HIS A 124 0.13 7.45 -6.37
CA HIS A 124 1.44 7.97 -5.96
C HIS A 124 2.57 7.60 -6.92
N ALA A 125 2.27 6.93 -8.04
CA ALA A 125 3.21 6.77 -9.13
C ALA A 125 3.54 8.13 -9.75
N ALA A 126 4.67 8.23 -10.45
CA ALA A 126 5.01 9.43 -11.18
C ALA A 126 3.92 9.78 -12.22
N GLU A 127 3.71 11.08 -12.43
CA GLU A 127 2.62 11.61 -13.26
C GLU A 127 2.62 11.00 -14.66
N ASP A 128 3.79 10.89 -15.30
CA ASP A 128 3.97 10.26 -16.61
C ASP A 128 3.47 8.81 -16.68
N LEU A 129 3.60 8.04 -15.59
CA LEU A 129 3.08 6.68 -15.49
C LEU A 129 1.56 6.63 -15.22
N GLN A 130 0.98 7.69 -14.65
CA GLN A 130 -0.48 7.82 -14.52
C GLN A 130 -1.16 8.14 -15.86
N PHE A 131 -0.40 8.63 -16.83
CA PHE A 131 -0.82 8.81 -18.23
C PHE A 131 -0.46 7.60 -19.11
N ASP A 132 0.36 6.65 -18.64
CA ASP A 132 0.66 5.43 -19.37
C ASP A 132 -0.55 4.49 -19.32
N ARG A 133 -1.16 4.31 -20.49
CA ARG A 133 -2.34 3.46 -20.69
C ARG A 133 -2.12 2.03 -20.19
N GLU A 134 -0.97 1.42 -20.46
CA GLU A 134 -0.70 0.04 -20.05
C GLU A 134 -0.58 -0.07 -18.53
N VAL A 135 0.05 0.92 -17.90
CA VAL A 135 0.21 0.99 -16.44
C VAL A 135 -1.16 1.14 -15.77
N VAL A 136 -1.99 2.07 -16.26
CA VAL A 136 -3.34 2.27 -15.74
C VAL A 136 -4.21 1.03 -15.94
N LEU A 137 -4.12 0.38 -17.10
CA LEU A 137 -4.91 -0.80 -17.39
C LEU A 137 -4.52 -1.97 -16.47
N GLU A 138 -3.22 -2.15 -16.16
CA GLU A 138 -2.76 -3.11 -15.16
C GLU A 138 -3.28 -2.76 -13.75
N ALA A 139 -3.24 -1.48 -13.35
CA ALA A 139 -3.78 -1.04 -12.06
C ALA A 139 -5.29 -1.35 -11.94
N VAL A 140 -6.04 -1.07 -13.00
CA VAL A 140 -7.48 -1.34 -13.09
C VAL A 140 -7.76 -2.83 -13.02
N ARG A 141 -6.98 -3.67 -13.72
CA ARG A 141 -7.08 -5.14 -13.67
C ARG A 141 -6.99 -5.71 -12.25
N GLN A 142 -6.17 -5.09 -11.40
CA GLN A 142 -5.95 -5.54 -10.02
C GLN A 142 -6.96 -4.95 -9.04
N ASN A 143 -7.33 -3.69 -9.24
CA ASN A 143 -8.32 -3.01 -8.41
C ASN A 143 -9.13 -2.03 -9.25
N ARG A 144 -10.42 -2.32 -9.47
CA ARG A 144 -11.36 -1.43 -10.16
C ARG A 144 -11.39 0.01 -9.61
N VAL A 145 -11.05 0.23 -8.34
CA VAL A 145 -11.01 1.56 -7.72
C VAL A 145 -9.83 2.38 -8.27
N ALA A 146 -8.80 1.74 -8.82
CA ALA A 146 -7.64 2.40 -9.43
C ALA A 146 -8.01 3.34 -10.58
N LEU A 147 -9.14 3.10 -11.26
CA LEU A 147 -9.65 4.00 -12.30
C LEU A 147 -9.86 5.43 -11.79
N GLN A 148 -10.16 5.62 -10.50
CA GLN A 148 -10.33 6.96 -9.93
C GLN A 148 -9.03 7.77 -9.91
N PHE A 149 -7.88 7.09 -9.91
CA PHE A 149 -6.55 7.68 -9.89
C PHE A 149 -5.93 7.84 -11.27
N ALA A 150 -6.54 7.25 -12.31
CA ALA A 150 -6.11 7.46 -13.68
C ALA A 150 -6.24 8.93 -14.11
N ALA A 151 -5.38 9.35 -15.04
CA ALA A 151 -5.50 10.65 -15.70
C ALA A 151 -6.87 10.82 -16.38
N GLY A 152 -7.34 12.06 -16.49
CA GLY A 152 -8.65 12.41 -17.04
C GLY A 152 -8.91 11.83 -18.44
N GLU A 153 -7.89 11.83 -19.30
CA GLU A 153 -7.96 11.26 -20.66
C GLU A 153 -8.23 9.75 -20.63
N LEU A 154 -7.58 9.01 -19.73
CA LEU A 154 -7.75 7.56 -19.59
C LEU A 154 -9.06 7.18 -18.90
N LYS A 155 -9.66 8.09 -18.13
CA LYS A 155 -11.05 7.94 -17.65
C LYS A 155 -12.08 8.04 -18.79
N GLY A 156 -11.67 8.58 -19.95
CA GLY A 156 -12.44 8.60 -21.19
C GLY A 156 -12.08 7.47 -22.16
N ASP A 157 -11.08 6.64 -21.85
CA ASP A 157 -10.71 5.50 -22.70
C ASP A 157 -11.73 4.37 -22.51
N ARG A 158 -12.44 4.04 -23.60
CA ARG A 158 -13.51 3.03 -23.61
C ARG A 158 -13.01 1.67 -23.11
N GLU A 159 -11.81 1.24 -23.49
CA GLU A 159 -11.28 -0.08 -23.11
C GLU A 159 -10.91 -0.11 -21.63
N VAL A 160 -10.23 0.93 -21.14
CA VAL A 160 -9.82 1.05 -19.72
C VAL A 160 -11.07 1.05 -18.81
N VAL A 161 -12.10 1.81 -19.19
CA VAL A 161 -13.33 1.88 -18.40
C VAL A 161 -14.13 0.57 -18.49
N LEU A 162 -14.22 -0.07 -19.66
CA LEU A 162 -14.87 -1.38 -19.80
C LEU A 162 -14.19 -2.45 -18.94
N GLU A 163 -12.85 -2.44 -18.87
CA GLU A 163 -12.11 -3.38 -18.01
C GLU A 163 -12.44 -3.16 -16.52
N ALA A 164 -12.56 -1.91 -16.08
CA ALA A 164 -13.00 -1.58 -14.73
C ALA A 164 -14.45 -2.00 -14.44
N VAL A 165 -15.33 -1.90 -15.45
CA VAL A 165 -16.73 -2.33 -15.36
C VAL A 165 -16.85 -3.85 -15.27
N ARG A 166 -16.03 -4.61 -16.02
CA ARG A 166 -16.05 -6.09 -16.01
C ARG A 166 -15.78 -6.70 -14.65
N GLN A 167 -14.98 -6.07 -13.80
CA GLN A 167 -14.68 -6.54 -12.44
C GLN A 167 -15.83 -6.34 -11.43
N ARG A 168 -17.07 -6.28 -11.93
CA ARG A 168 -18.33 -6.14 -11.19
C ARG A 168 -18.29 -4.97 -10.22
N GLY A 169 -18.58 -3.77 -10.72
CA GLY A 169 -18.66 -2.59 -9.85
C GLY A 169 -19.20 -1.31 -10.49
N HIS A 170 -19.49 -0.34 -9.61
CA HIS A 170 -19.90 1.03 -9.92
C HIS A 170 -18.77 1.88 -10.55
N ALA A 171 -17.85 1.29 -11.31
CA ALA A 171 -16.72 2.00 -11.93
C ALA A 171 -17.16 3.10 -12.91
N LEU A 172 -18.38 2.96 -13.47
CA LEU A 172 -19.08 3.99 -14.23
C LEU A 172 -19.11 5.36 -13.54
N LYS A 173 -19.11 5.44 -12.19
CA LYS A 173 -19.10 6.73 -11.48
C LYS A 173 -17.82 7.54 -11.73
N HIS A 174 -16.71 6.86 -12.03
CA HIS A 174 -15.39 7.45 -12.25
C HIS A 174 -15.05 7.65 -13.73
N ALA A 175 -15.87 7.14 -14.65
CA ALA A 175 -15.73 7.39 -16.08
C ALA A 175 -15.91 8.89 -16.40
N ALA A 176 -15.32 9.33 -17.51
CA ALA A 176 -15.54 10.67 -18.03
C ALA A 176 -17.02 10.91 -18.38
N GLU A 177 -17.48 12.16 -18.28
CA GLU A 177 -18.88 12.52 -18.50
C GLU A 177 -19.35 12.25 -19.95
N GLU A 178 -18.42 12.31 -20.89
CA GLU A 178 -18.63 11.98 -22.30
C GLU A 178 -19.06 10.52 -22.46
N LEU A 179 -18.32 9.59 -21.84
CA LEU A 179 -18.66 8.16 -21.87
C LEU A 179 -19.96 7.86 -21.11
N LYS A 180 -20.24 8.58 -20.01
CA LYS A 180 -21.50 8.43 -19.26
C LYS A 180 -22.72 8.87 -20.07
N ARG A 181 -22.56 9.79 -21.03
CA ARG A 181 -23.64 10.24 -21.93
C ARG A 181 -23.77 9.40 -23.19
N ASP A 182 -22.76 8.58 -23.51
CA ASP A 182 -22.82 7.64 -24.61
C ASP A 182 -23.74 6.46 -24.24
N ARG A 183 -24.92 6.44 -24.87
CA ARG A 183 -25.94 5.42 -24.64
C ARG A 183 -25.50 4.02 -25.08
N GLU A 184 -24.71 3.90 -26.14
CA GLU A 184 -24.22 2.61 -26.61
C GLU A 184 -23.23 2.03 -25.60
N PHE A 185 -22.30 2.86 -25.14
CA PHE A 185 -21.35 2.52 -24.10
C PHE A 185 -22.03 2.11 -22.79
N VAL A 186 -22.99 2.92 -22.31
CA VAL A 186 -23.71 2.62 -21.06
C VAL A 186 -24.49 1.30 -21.18
N LEU A 187 -25.09 1.01 -22.33
CA LEU A 187 -25.78 -0.28 -22.56
C LEU A 187 -24.80 -1.46 -22.58
N GLU A 188 -23.63 -1.30 -23.18
CA GLU A 188 -22.56 -2.31 -23.16
C GLU A 188 -22.08 -2.58 -21.73
N ALA A 189 -21.80 -1.51 -20.97
CA ALA A 189 -21.38 -1.59 -19.57
C ALA A 189 -22.47 -2.24 -18.68
N LEU A 190 -23.75 -1.95 -18.94
CA LEU A 190 -24.87 -2.58 -18.26
C LEU A 190 -25.03 -4.06 -18.61
N ARG A 191 -24.79 -4.48 -19.86
CA ARG A 191 -24.79 -5.90 -20.24
C ARG A 191 -23.69 -6.68 -19.53
N LEU A 192 -22.48 -6.10 -19.43
CA LEU A 192 -21.35 -6.72 -18.74
C LEU A 192 -21.60 -6.90 -17.24
N ASN A 193 -22.30 -5.96 -16.59
CA ASN A 193 -22.69 -6.07 -15.19
C ASN A 193 -23.97 -6.93 -14.99
N GLY A 194 -24.94 -6.85 -15.91
CA GLY A 194 -26.24 -7.52 -15.86
C GLY A 194 -26.22 -9.00 -16.27
N GLY A 195 -25.29 -9.41 -17.14
CA GLY A 195 -25.06 -10.84 -17.47
C GLY A 195 -24.54 -11.67 -16.27
N ALA A 196 -24.10 -11.03 -15.18
CA ALA A 196 -23.83 -11.70 -13.92
C ALA A 196 -25.10 -12.14 -13.17
N LEU A 197 -26.26 -11.51 -13.44
CA LEU A 197 -27.56 -11.88 -12.87
C LEU A 197 -28.25 -12.99 -13.68
N GLU A 198 -28.05 -13.04 -15.01
CA GLU A 198 -28.59 -14.13 -15.84
C GLU A 198 -28.00 -15.52 -15.47
N HIS A 199 -26.79 -15.57 -14.90
CA HIS A 199 -26.19 -16.80 -14.37
C HIS A 199 -26.51 -17.09 -12.88
N ALA A 200 -27.35 -16.27 -12.23
CA ALA A 200 -27.76 -16.46 -10.84
C ALA A 200 -29.17 -17.07 -10.69
N GLU A 201 -29.95 -17.17 -11.77
CA GLU A 201 -31.29 -17.79 -11.78
C GLU A 201 -31.32 -19.22 -12.35
N GLU A 202 -30.19 -19.78 -12.78
CA GLU A 202 -30.08 -21.21 -13.13
C GLU A 202 -29.43 -22.00 -11.99
N HIS A 203 -30.14 -22.19 -10.86
CA HIS A 203 -29.93 -23.32 -9.93
C HIS A 203 -31.18 -23.60 -9.08
#